data_AF-Q981J3-F1
#
_entry.id   AF-Q981J3-F1
#
_cell.length_a   1.000
_cell.length_b   1.000
_cell.length_c   1.000
_cell.angle_alpha   90.00
_cell.angle_beta   90.00
_cell.angle_gamma   90.00
#
_symmetry.space_group_name_H-M   'P 1'
#
loop_
_entity.id
_entity.type
_entity.pdbx_description
1 polymer ?
#
loop_
_entity_poly.entity_id
_entity_poly.type
_entity_poly.pdbx_seq_one_letter_code
_entity_poly.pdbx_strand_id
1 'polypeptide(L)'
;MRHLQLETMAGVAVTTGYKAEWQQAWLRKAPSVMKPMTEEHLAVLRRHMVEMIAIHTDLASEELGKAALDERAMAAMRRVPRHRFVPASVVPYAYQDMPLWIGFDKTVSQPFIVALMTDLLAPQPHEAVLEIGTGLGYQTAVLAKLAGQVCSVEIVEEFASSAEALLQGARFIQCRHWCLGRVSRLARARPIRQDPGHGGG
;
A
#
# COMPACT_ATOMS: atom_id res chain seq x y z
N MET A 1 -27.28 -46.24 7.54
CA MET A 1 -25.84 -46.19 7.90
C MET A 1 -25.10 -45.69 6.66
N ARG A 2 -24.82 -44.37 6.53
CA ARG A 2 -23.54 -43.67 6.81
C ARG A 2 -22.34 -44.38 6.15
N HIS A 3 -21.47 -43.77 5.35
CA HIS A 3 -20.82 -42.46 5.44
C HIS A 3 -20.32 -41.96 4.06
N LEU A 4 -20.41 -40.65 3.81
CA LEU A 4 -19.58 -39.89 2.86
C LEU A 4 -19.00 -38.74 3.70
N GLN A 5 -17.69 -38.74 3.96
CA GLN A 5 -17.00 -37.63 4.60
C GLN A 5 -16.49 -36.66 3.53
N LEU A 6 -17.11 -35.48 3.50
CA LEU A 6 -16.53 -34.26 2.95
C LEU A 6 -15.73 -33.62 4.09
N GLU A 7 -14.41 -33.50 3.93
CA GLU A 7 -13.58 -32.74 4.86
C GLU A 7 -13.47 -31.30 4.37
N THR A 8 -14.20 -30.43 5.04
CA THR A 8 -14.07 -28.97 5.02
C THR A 8 -12.77 -28.60 5.73
N MET A 9 -11.82 -27.97 5.03
CA MET A 9 -10.59 -27.41 5.63
C MET A 9 -10.69 -25.88 5.68
N ALA A 10 -11.51 -25.37 6.60
CA ALA A 10 -11.30 -24.05 7.17
C ALA A 10 -10.28 -24.20 8.30
N GLY A 11 -9.05 -23.71 8.08
CA GLY A 11 -7.92 -23.87 9.00
C GLY A 11 -7.33 -22.53 9.44
N VAL A 12 -7.74 -22.12 10.65
CA VAL A 12 -7.06 -21.28 11.65
C VAL A 12 -5.60 -20.90 11.32
N ALA A 13 -5.28 -19.61 11.28
CA ALA A 13 -3.93 -19.10 11.08
C ALA A 13 -3.28 -18.67 12.41
N VAL A 14 -2.44 -19.52 12.97
CA VAL A 14 -1.38 -19.15 13.91
C VAL A 14 -0.08 -19.84 13.46
N THR A 15 1.01 -19.06 13.50
CA THR A 15 2.45 -19.37 13.46
C THR A 15 3.18 -19.71 12.14
N THR A 16 4.45 -19.24 12.16
CA THR A 16 5.69 -19.64 11.46
C THR A 16 5.86 -19.38 9.95
N GLY A 17 6.99 -18.75 9.62
CA GLY A 17 7.44 -18.27 8.30
C GLY A 17 7.72 -19.34 7.23
N TYR A 18 7.02 -20.47 7.28
CA TYR A 18 7.17 -21.57 6.32
C TYR A 18 6.29 -21.40 5.05
N LYS A 19 5.31 -20.48 5.07
CA LYS A 19 4.37 -20.30 3.94
C LYS A 19 4.91 -19.48 2.76
N ALA A 20 5.98 -18.71 2.93
CA ALA A 20 6.47 -17.79 1.89
C ALA A 20 7.23 -18.49 0.75
N GLU A 21 7.94 -19.58 1.04
CA GLU A 21 8.80 -20.26 0.07
C GLU A 21 8.01 -21.02 -1.01
N TRP A 22 6.94 -21.72 -0.62
CA TRP A 22 6.09 -22.47 -1.54
C TRP A 22 5.37 -21.57 -2.54
N GLN A 23 4.91 -20.41 -2.07
CA GLN A 23 4.20 -19.45 -2.91
C GLN A 23 5.13 -18.91 -4.01
N GLN A 24 6.36 -18.51 -3.67
CA GLN A 24 7.36 -18.08 -4.66
C GLN A 24 7.86 -19.21 -5.57
N ALA A 25 8.05 -20.42 -5.03
CA ALA A 25 8.49 -21.57 -5.81
C ALA A 25 7.44 -21.99 -6.85
N TRP A 26 6.16 -21.90 -6.51
CA TRP A 26 5.06 -22.14 -7.44
C TRP A 26 5.00 -21.06 -8.54
N LEU A 27 5.11 -19.77 -8.15
CA LEU A 27 5.12 -18.65 -9.10
C LEU A 27 6.25 -18.74 -10.15
N ARG A 28 7.40 -19.28 -9.77
CA ARG A 28 8.55 -19.49 -10.68
C ARG A 28 8.36 -20.66 -11.66
N LYS A 29 7.57 -21.67 -11.27
CA LYS A 29 7.39 -22.92 -12.04
C LYS A 29 6.07 -22.98 -12.79
N ALA A 30 5.12 -22.10 -12.48
CA ALA A 30 3.85 -22.02 -13.19
C ALA A 30 4.11 -21.65 -14.66
N PRO A 31 3.68 -22.47 -15.63
CA PRO A 31 3.81 -22.13 -17.04
C PRO A 31 3.06 -20.81 -17.30
N SER A 32 3.71 -19.86 -17.95
CA SER A 32 3.08 -18.60 -18.35
C SER A 32 2.10 -18.85 -19.49
N VAL A 33 0.88 -19.25 -19.14
CA VAL A 33 -0.26 -19.40 -20.05
C VAL A 33 -0.97 -18.04 -20.27
N MET A 34 -0.50 -16.97 -19.62
CA MET A 34 -1.13 -15.66 -19.66
C MET A 34 -0.41 -14.71 -20.62
N LYS A 35 -1.18 -14.12 -21.54
CA LYS A 35 -0.73 -12.97 -22.33
C LYS A 35 -0.23 -11.85 -21.39
N PRO A 36 0.76 -11.04 -21.81
CA PRO A 36 1.23 -9.91 -21.01
C PRO A 36 0.05 -8.99 -20.67
N MET A 37 -0.06 -8.61 -19.40
CA MET A 37 -1.14 -7.76 -18.92
C MET A 37 -0.95 -6.32 -19.41
N THR A 38 -1.97 -5.77 -20.04
CA THR A 38 -1.99 -4.37 -20.49
C THR A 38 -2.38 -3.45 -19.32
N GLU A 39 -2.16 -2.15 -19.47
CA GLU A 39 -2.66 -1.15 -18.51
C GLU A 39 -4.19 -1.19 -18.35
N GLU A 40 -4.92 -1.57 -19.41
CA GLU A 40 -6.37 -1.75 -19.34
C GLU A 40 -6.75 -2.95 -18.45
N HIS A 41 -6.07 -4.10 -18.62
CA HIS A 41 -6.27 -5.25 -17.73
C HIS A 41 -5.96 -4.88 -16.28
N LEU A 42 -4.87 -4.16 -16.03
CA LEU A 42 -4.47 -3.70 -14.70
C LEU A 42 -5.46 -2.71 -14.08
N ALA A 43 -6.06 -1.83 -14.89
CA ALA A 43 -7.08 -0.89 -14.42
C ALA A 43 -8.37 -1.61 -13.98
N VAL A 44 -8.77 -2.68 -14.70
CA VAL A 44 -9.89 -3.54 -14.31
C VAL A 44 -9.60 -4.22 -12.97
N LEU A 45 -8.42 -4.82 -12.82
CA LEU A 45 -8.01 -5.47 -11.57
C LEU A 45 -7.95 -4.49 -10.40
N ARG A 46 -7.50 -3.25 -10.62
CA ARG A 46 -7.52 -2.20 -9.60
C ARG A 46 -8.92 -1.85 -9.14
N ARG A 47 -9.88 -1.75 -10.06
CA ARG A 47 -11.29 -1.49 -9.70
C ARG A 47 -11.84 -2.65 -8.87
N HIS A 48 -11.58 -3.88 -9.30
CA HIS A 48 -12.01 -5.07 -8.57
C HIS A 48 -11.39 -5.15 -7.17
N MET A 49 -10.10 -4.80 -7.02
CA MET A 49 -9.45 -4.68 -5.70
C MET A 49 -10.24 -3.75 -4.77
N VAL A 50 -10.73 -2.61 -5.26
CA VAL A 50 -11.50 -1.66 -4.43
C VAL A 50 -12.89 -2.21 -4.07
N GLU A 51 -13.53 -2.97 -4.96
CA GLU A 51 -14.77 -3.69 -4.64
C GLU A 51 -14.53 -4.74 -3.54
N MET A 52 -13.44 -5.50 -3.64
CA MET A 52 -13.06 -6.48 -2.63
C MET A 52 -12.77 -5.82 -1.27
N ILE A 53 -12.13 -4.65 -1.25
CA ILE A 53 -11.94 -3.87 -0.02
C ILE A 53 -13.29 -3.51 0.61
N ALA A 54 -14.27 -3.05 -0.18
CA ALA A 54 -15.60 -2.71 0.33
C ALA A 54 -16.32 -3.93 0.91
N ILE A 55 -16.24 -5.08 0.24
CA ILE A 55 -16.81 -6.34 0.73
C ILE A 55 -16.12 -6.76 2.04
N HIS A 56 -14.80 -6.68 2.12
CA HIS A 56 -14.07 -7.01 3.36
C HIS A 56 -14.44 -6.06 4.50
N THR A 57 -14.67 -4.78 4.23
CA THR A 57 -15.15 -3.83 5.26
C THR A 57 -16.55 -4.19 5.75
N ASP A 58 -17.47 -4.52 4.86
CA ASP A 58 -18.84 -4.93 5.23
C ASP A 58 -18.84 -6.21 6.08
N LEU A 59 -18.07 -7.21 5.65
CA LEU A 59 -17.92 -8.48 6.37
C LEU A 59 -17.25 -8.33 7.74
N ALA A 60 -16.41 -7.32 7.93
CA ALA A 60 -15.72 -7.02 9.19
C ALA A 60 -16.36 -5.84 9.94
N SER A 61 -17.60 -5.46 9.60
CA SER A 61 -18.22 -4.22 10.07
C SER A 61 -18.45 -4.21 11.58
N GLU A 62 -18.71 -5.37 12.19
CA GLU A 62 -18.85 -5.52 13.64
C GLU A 62 -17.53 -5.25 14.37
N GLU A 63 -16.42 -5.82 13.88
CA GLU A 63 -15.09 -5.64 14.47
C GLU A 63 -14.54 -4.23 14.24
N LEU A 64 -14.83 -3.64 13.08
CA LEU A 64 -14.41 -2.29 12.73
C LEU A 64 -15.28 -1.19 13.36
N GLY A 65 -16.49 -1.54 13.80
CA GLY A 65 -17.51 -0.57 14.21
C GLY A 65 -17.96 0.36 13.07
N LYS A 66 -17.75 -0.07 11.80
CA LYS A 66 -17.99 0.74 10.60
C LYS A 66 -18.35 -0.15 9.42
N ALA A 67 -19.47 0.14 8.76
CA ALA A 67 -19.97 -0.64 7.62
C ALA A 67 -19.26 -0.31 6.28
N ALA A 68 -18.58 0.83 6.18
CA ALA A 68 -17.90 1.25 4.96
C ALA A 68 -16.74 2.20 5.26
N LEU A 69 -15.68 2.17 4.46
CA LEU A 69 -14.60 3.15 4.53
C LEU A 69 -14.99 4.46 3.82
N ASP A 70 -14.31 5.56 4.16
CA ASP A 70 -14.50 6.88 3.57
C ASP A 70 -14.26 6.84 2.05
N GLU A 71 -15.17 7.45 1.30
CA GLU A 71 -15.13 7.43 -0.16
C GLU A 71 -13.90 8.16 -0.72
N ARG A 72 -13.31 9.11 0.01
CA ARG A 72 -12.02 9.74 -0.37
C ARG A 72 -10.89 8.72 -0.33
N ALA A 73 -10.82 7.88 0.70
CA ALA A 73 -9.83 6.81 0.80
C ALA A 73 -10.03 5.79 -0.33
N MET A 74 -11.28 5.36 -0.57
CA MET A 74 -11.62 4.44 -1.66
C MET A 74 -11.28 5.04 -3.03
N ALA A 75 -11.55 6.31 -3.26
CA ALA A 75 -11.22 7.02 -4.50
C ALA A 75 -9.70 7.15 -4.71
N ALA A 76 -8.91 7.35 -3.64
CA ALA A 76 -7.45 7.35 -3.73
C ALA A 76 -6.93 5.97 -4.18
N MET A 77 -7.46 4.89 -3.60
CA MET A 77 -7.12 3.51 -4.00
C MET A 77 -7.47 3.22 -5.47
N ARG A 78 -8.60 3.74 -5.99
CA ARG A 78 -8.96 3.62 -7.41
C ARG A 78 -8.02 4.37 -8.35
N ARG A 79 -7.37 5.44 -7.87
CA ARG A 79 -6.51 6.32 -8.69
C ARG A 79 -5.06 5.86 -8.72
N VAL A 80 -4.53 5.34 -7.61
CA VAL A 80 -3.10 5.00 -7.51
C VAL A 80 -2.84 3.62 -8.15
N PRO A 81 -1.99 3.53 -9.20
CA PRO A 81 -1.69 2.26 -9.85
C PRO A 81 -0.69 1.43 -9.02
N ARG A 82 -1.20 0.62 -8.08
CA ARG A 82 -0.39 -0.25 -7.20
C ARG A 82 0.67 -1.08 -7.93
N HIS A 83 0.38 -1.54 -9.14
CA HIS A 83 1.32 -2.32 -9.96
C HIS A 83 2.62 -1.57 -10.33
N ARG A 84 2.66 -0.24 -10.24
CA ARG A 84 3.89 0.55 -10.45
C ARG A 84 4.82 0.54 -9.24
N PHE A 85 4.32 0.14 -8.08
CA PHE A 85 5.02 0.17 -6.81
C PHE A 85 5.42 -1.24 -6.34
N VAL A 86 5.52 -2.19 -7.26
CA VAL A 86 5.93 -3.57 -7.00
C VAL A 86 6.91 -4.05 -8.08
N PRO A 87 7.79 -5.02 -7.78
CA PRO A 87 8.64 -5.63 -8.80
C PRO A 87 7.84 -6.26 -9.95
N ALA A 88 8.41 -6.24 -11.15
CA ALA A 88 7.77 -6.77 -12.36
C ALA A 88 7.29 -8.24 -12.20
N SER A 89 8.02 -9.06 -11.43
CA SER A 89 7.69 -10.46 -11.18
C SER A 89 6.37 -10.67 -10.41
N VAL A 90 5.90 -9.66 -9.68
CA VAL A 90 4.68 -9.75 -8.86
C VAL A 90 3.55 -8.84 -9.35
N VAL A 91 3.73 -8.15 -10.48
CA VAL A 91 2.70 -7.32 -11.12
C VAL A 91 1.36 -8.05 -11.35
N PRO A 92 1.34 -9.34 -11.79
CA PRO A 92 0.07 -10.06 -11.93
C PRO A 92 -0.73 -10.20 -10.63
N TYR A 93 -0.06 -10.08 -9.48
CA TYR A 93 -0.63 -10.21 -8.15
C TYR A 93 -0.87 -8.85 -7.48
N ALA A 94 -0.49 -7.74 -8.13
CA ALA A 94 -0.46 -6.39 -7.53
C ALA A 94 -1.78 -5.96 -6.88
N TYR A 95 -2.91 -6.48 -7.38
CA TYR A 95 -4.26 -6.12 -6.98
C TYR A 95 -4.99 -7.22 -6.19
N GLN A 96 -4.30 -8.31 -5.88
CA GLN A 96 -4.83 -9.30 -4.94
C GLN A 96 -4.72 -8.75 -3.52
N ASP A 97 -5.72 -9.08 -2.70
CA ASP A 97 -5.78 -8.60 -1.33
C ASP A 97 -4.83 -9.40 -0.41
N MET A 98 -3.52 -9.25 -0.64
CA MET A 98 -2.47 -9.91 0.12
C MET A 98 -1.19 -9.06 0.15
N PRO A 99 -0.30 -9.27 1.14
CA PRO A 99 1.03 -8.67 1.10
C PRO A 99 1.87 -9.27 -0.04
N LEU A 100 2.69 -8.46 -0.68
CA LEU A 100 3.60 -8.90 -1.75
C LEU A 100 5.04 -8.57 -1.39
N TRP A 101 5.95 -9.52 -1.65
CA TRP A 101 7.38 -9.31 -1.45
C TRP A 101 7.94 -8.29 -2.43
N ILE A 102 8.68 -7.31 -1.91
CA ILE A 102 9.26 -6.20 -2.69
C ILE A 102 10.80 -6.19 -2.67
N GLY A 103 11.42 -7.15 -1.97
CA GLY A 103 12.87 -7.25 -1.76
C GLY A 103 13.26 -6.95 -0.32
N PHE A 104 14.54 -7.14 0.03
CA PHE A 104 15.12 -6.80 1.35
C PHE A 104 14.32 -7.33 2.56
N ASP A 105 13.74 -8.52 2.42
CA ASP A 105 12.85 -9.16 3.41
C ASP A 105 11.66 -8.28 3.83
N LYS A 106 11.22 -7.37 2.95
CA LYS A 106 10.05 -6.51 3.13
C LYS A 106 8.93 -6.85 2.16
N THR A 107 7.74 -6.44 2.55
CA THR A 107 6.52 -6.55 1.76
C THR A 107 5.87 -5.18 1.57
N VAL A 108 5.09 -5.05 0.49
CA VAL A 108 4.06 -4.02 0.40
C VAL A 108 2.80 -4.53 1.08
N SER A 109 2.21 -3.72 1.96
CA SER A 109 1.03 -4.07 2.75
C SER A 109 -0.17 -4.46 1.89
N GLN A 110 -0.99 -5.39 2.37
CA GLN A 110 -2.26 -5.78 1.76
C GLN A 110 -3.15 -4.56 1.44
N PRO A 111 -3.79 -4.48 0.26
CA PRO A 111 -4.68 -3.38 -0.13
C PRO A 111 -5.75 -2.98 0.89
N PHE A 112 -6.44 -3.95 1.52
CA PHE A 112 -7.42 -3.68 2.57
C PHE A 112 -6.80 -2.92 3.75
N ILE A 113 -5.63 -3.35 4.22
CA ILE A 113 -4.92 -2.68 5.31
C ILE A 113 -4.50 -1.26 4.92
N VAL A 114 -4.01 -1.05 3.69
CA VAL A 114 -3.70 0.30 3.18
C VAL A 114 -4.94 1.20 3.21
N ALA A 115 -6.08 0.70 2.72
CA ALA A 115 -7.34 1.47 2.70
C ALA A 115 -7.83 1.78 4.13
N LEU A 116 -7.82 0.78 5.02
CA LEU A 116 -8.23 0.92 6.41
C LEU A 116 -7.35 1.92 7.16
N MET A 117 -6.02 1.81 7.06
CA MET A 117 -5.09 2.76 7.68
C MET A 117 -5.32 4.20 7.17
N THR A 118 -5.61 4.32 5.87
CA THR A 118 -5.88 5.63 5.25
C THR A 118 -7.21 6.21 5.71
N ASP A 119 -8.25 5.38 5.83
CA ASP A 119 -9.56 5.76 6.37
C ASP A 119 -9.45 6.24 7.81
N LEU A 120 -8.78 5.47 8.67
CA LEU A 120 -8.60 5.78 10.09
C LEU A 120 -7.77 7.05 10.31
N LEU A 121 -6.77 7.30 9.45
CA LEU A 121 -5.98 8.53 9.50
C LEU A 121 -6.79 9.76 9.03
N ALA A 122 -7.79 9.56 8.16
CA ALA A 122 -8.63 10.59 7.57
C ALA A 122 -7.90 11.88 7.11
N PRO A 123 -6.84 11.80 6.26
CA PRO A 123 -6.01 12.96 5.94
C PRO A 123 -6.79 14.10 5.28
N GLN A 124 -6.49 15.33 5.66
CA GLN A 124 -7.08 16.52 5.07
C GLN A 124 -6.13 17.25 4.10
N PRO A 125 -6.66 17.95 3.08
CA PRO A 125 -5.82 18.60 2.06
C PRO A 125 -4.90 19.72 2.57
N HIS A 126 -5.08 20.18 3.81
CA HIS A 126 -4.25 21.21 4.44
C HIS A 126 -3.21 20.62 5.42
N GLU A 127 -3.26 19.31 5.68
CA GLU A 127 -2.39 18.65 6.64
C GLU A 127 -1.09 18.15 6.01
N ALA A 128 -0.09 18.02 6.87
CA ALA A 128 1.16 17.32 6.57
C ALA A 128 1.16 15.96 7.29
N VAL A 129 1.37 14.89 6.52
CA VAL A 129 1.42 13.52 7.04
C VAL A 129 2.87 13.02 7.07
N LEU A 130 3.25 12.36 8.16
CA LEU A 130 4.52 11.61 8.24
C LEU A 130 4.25 10.11 8.10
N GLU A 131 4.89 9.49 7.12
CA GLU A 131 4.93 8.04 6.95
C GLU A 131 6.31 7.50 7.34
N ILE A 132 6.34 6.43 8.12
CA ILE A 132 7.56 5.73 8.53
C ILE A 132 7.56 4.36 7.87
N GLY A 133 8.56 4.09 7.03
CA GLY A 133 8.65 2.89 6.20
C GLY A 133 8.03 3.11 4.83
N THR A 134 8.70 3.87 3.97
CA THR A 134 8.24 4.16 2.60
C THR A 134 8.11 2.90 1.74
N GLY A 135 9.02 1.93 1.90
CA GLY A 135 9.16 0.83 0.96
C GLY A 135 9.31 1.35 -0.48
N LEU A 136 8.51 0.82 -1.41
CA LEU A 136 8.47 1.33 -2.80
C LEU A 136 7.55 2.55 -3.00
N GLY A 137 6.82 3.00 -1.97
CA GLY A 137 6.07 4.27 -2.00
C GLY A 137 4.57 4.17 -2.32
N TYR A 138 3.96 2.98 -2.29
CA TYR A 138 2.53 2.83 -2.61
C TYR A 138 1.62 3.58 -1.62
N GLN A 139 1.81 3.37 -0.31
CA GLN A 139 1.02 4.06 0.72
C GLN A 139 1.28 5.57 0.68
N THR A 140 2.54 5.99 0.50
CA THR A 140 2.91 7.40 0.25
C THR A 140 2.09 8.01 -0.89
N ALA A 141 1.99 7.30 -2.01
CA ALA A 141 1.24 7.74 -3.19
C ALA A 141 -0.26 7.85 -2.92
N VAL A 142 -0.84 6.94 -2.11
CA VAL A 142 -2.24 7.01 -1.66
C VAL A 142 -2.46 8.22 -0.77
N LEU A 143 -1.62 8.44 0.24
CA LEU A 143 -1.70 9.58 1.15
C LEU A 143 -1.56 10.92 0.41
N ALA A 144 -0.68 10.97 -0.60
CA ALA A 144 -0.46 12.17 -1.41
C ALA A 144 -1.64 12.51 -2.33
N LYS A 145 -2.67 11.66 -2.44
CA LYS A 145 -3.95 12.03 -3.07
C LYS A 145 -4.92 12.74 -2.13
N LEU A 146 -4.63 12.75 -0.83
CA LEU A 146 -5.57 13.18 0.22
C LEU A 146 -5.03 14.33 1.07
N ALA A 147 -3.74 14.27 1.42
CA ALA A 147 -3.06 15.25 2.25
C ALA A 147 -2.45 16.39 1.41
N GLY A 148 -2.22 17.55 2.03
CA GLY A 148 -1.51 18.67 1.40
C GLY A 148 -0.01 18.45 1.28
N GLN A 149 0.57 17.65 2.19
CA GLN A 149 1.97 17.25 2.11
C GLN A 149 2.17 15.86 2.72
N VAL A 150 3.08 15.08 2.14
CA VAL A 150 3.50 13.81 2.73
C VAL A 150 5.02 13.82 2.89
N CYS A 151 5.49 13.63 4.11
CA CYS A 151 6.88 13.34 4.42
C CYS A 151 6.98 11.84 4.66
N SER A 152 7.92 11.15 4.00
CA SER A 152 8.09 9.71 4.18
C SER A 152 9.55 9.37 4.45
N VAL A 153 9.79 8.44 5.38
CA VAL A 153 11.12 8.08 5.84
C VAL A 153 11.38 6.59 5.61
N GLU A 154 12.54 6.25 5.05
CA GLU A 154 12.97 4.88 4.80
C GLU A 154 14.38 4.64 5.32
N ILE A 155 14.64 3.41 5.78
CA ILE A 155 15.95 2.98 6.28
C ILE A 155 16.79 2.29 5.19
N VAL A 156 16.14 1.57 4.26
CA VAL A 156 16.79 0.89 3.14
C VAL A 156 17.03 1.88 1.98
N GLU A 157 18.29 2.13 1.64
CA GLU A 157 18.67 3.16 0.67
C GLU A 157 18.16 2.87 -0.76
N GLU A 158 18.09 1.59 -1.13
CA GLU A 158 17.58 1.13 -2.42
C GLU A 158 16.08 1.38 -2.57
N PHE A 159 15.31 1.17 -1.50
CA PHE A 159 13.90 1.53 -1.46
C PHE A 159 13.70 3.03 -1.50
N ALA A 160 14.50 3.78 -0.75
CA ALA A 160 14.43 5.23 -0.76
C ALA A 160 14.61 5.80 -2.17
N SER A 161 15.64 5.32 -2.87
CA SER A 161 15.97 5.76 -4.23
C SER A 161 14.92 5.31 -5.25
N SER A 162 14.40 4.09 -5.10
CA SER A 162 13.33 3.56 -5.97
C SER A 162 12.01 4.32 -5.79
N ALA A 163 11.60 4.56 -4.55
CA ALA A 163 10.38 5.29 -4.22
C ALA A 163 10.44 6.72 -4.73
N GLU A 164 11.58 7.40 -4.59
CA GLU A 164 11.77 8.75 -5.13
C GLU A 164 11.53 8.78 -6.65
N ALA A 165 12.14 7.87 -7.41
CA ALA A 165 11.95 7.78 -8.86
C ALA A 165 10.49 7.49 -9.25
N LEU A 166 9.84 6.55 -8.55
CA LEU A 166 8.44 6.17 -8.80
C LEU A 166 7.47 7.31 -8.48
N LEU A 167 7.70 8.04 -7.39
CA LEU A 167 6.84 9.13 -6.94
C LEU A 167 7.02 10.39 -7.79
N GLN A 168 8.25 10.70 -8.26
CA GLN A 168 8.50 11.78 -9.21
C GLN A 168 7.83 11.50 -10.56
N GLY A 169 7.99 10.28 -11.10
CA GLY A 169 7.40 9.87 -12.38
C GLY A 169 5.87 9.91 -12.40
N ALA A 170 5.23 9.77 -11.23
CA ALA A 170 3.78 9.79 -11.08
C ALA A 170 3.19 11.17 -10.71
N ARG A 171 3.98 12.25 -10.79
CA ARG A 171 3.59 13.64 -10.50
C ARG A 171 3.06 13.85 -9.06
N PHE A 172 3.66 13.21 -8.06
CA PHE A 172 3.37 13.50 -6.65
C PHE A 172 4.24 14.67 -6.17
N ILE A 173 3.82 15.90 -6.48
CA ILE A 173 4.62 17.13 -6.33
C ILE A 173 4.86 17.52 -4.85
N GLN A 174 4.27 16.81 -3.89
CA GLN A 174 4.26 17.18 -2.47
C GLN A 174 4.90 16.14 -1.53
N CYS A 175 5.64 15.17 -2.06
CA CYS A 175 6.33 14.15 -1.26
C CYS A 175 7.78 14.58 -0.93
N ARG A 176 8.13 14.70 0.36
CA ARG A 176 9.53 14.82 0.80
C ARG A 176 10.00 13.48 1.36
N HIS A 177 10.94 12.86 0.66
CA HIS A 177 11.43 11.55 1.01
C HIS A 177 12.81 11.63 1.67
N TRP A 178 12.98 10.92 2.78
CA TRP A 178 14.21 10.94 3.57
C TRP A 178 14.72 9.51 3.80
N CYS A 179 15.95 9.26 3.35
CA CYS A 179 16.68 8.05 3.73
C CYS A 179 17.44 8.32 5.02
N LEU A 180 17.16 7.59 6.11
CA LEU A 180 17.79 7.80 7.43
C LEU A 180 19.33 7.75 7.38
N GLY A 181 19.91 6.89 6.53
CA GLY A 181 21.36 6.85 6.30
C GLY A 181 21.97 8.13 5.70
N ARG A 182 21.16 9.00 5.08
CA ARG A 182 21.57 10.29 4.48
C ARG A 182 21.16 11.52 5.29
N VAL A 183 20.35 11.37 6.35
CA VAL A 183 19.88 12.49 7.20
C VAL A 183 21.03 13.18 7.94
N SER A 184 22.14 12.47 8.21
CA SER A 184 23.34 13.06 8.85
C SER A 184 24.03 14.16 8.01
N ARG A 185 23.75 14.27 6.70
CA ARG A 185 24.35 15.30 5.82
C ARG A 185 23.45 16.50 5.51
N LEU A 186 22.18 16.48 5.93
CA LEU A 186 21.15 17.40 5.43
C LEU A 186 20.50 18.30 6.49
N ALA A 187 21.19 18.59 7.62
CA ALA A 187 20.80 19.62 8.60
C ALA A 187 20.73 21.07 8.03
N ARG A 188 20.52 21.24 6.71
CA ARG A 188 20.35 22.49 5.97
C ARG A 188 19.03 22.58 5.20
N ALA A 189 18.05 21.71 5.47
CA ALA A 189 16.70 21.92 4.94
C ALA A 189 15.98 23.01 5.74
N ARG A 190 15.41 24.01 5.04
CA ARG A 190 14.71 25.15 5.66
C ARG A 190 13.66 24.67 6.66
N PRO A 191 13.52 25.34 7.82
CA PRO A 191 12.52 24.99 8.81
C PRO A 191 11.12 25.03 8.20
N ILE A 192 10.26 24.12 8.67
CA ILE A 192 8.82 24.15 8.45
C ILE A 192 8.36 25.56 8.82
N ARG A 193 7.75 26.30 7.88
CA ARG A 193 7.13 27.58 8.22
C ARG A 193 6.05 27.29 9.25
N GLN A 194 6.33 27.64 10.51
CA GLN A 194 5.28 27.81 11.50
C GLN A 194 4.48 29.03 11.05
N ASP A 195 3.18 28.82 10.86
CA ASP A 195 2.24 29.91 10.59
C ASP A 195 2.17 30.78 11.85
N PRO A 196 2.42 32.11 11.78
CA PRO A 196 2.40 32.94 12.97
C PRO A 196 0.95 33.16 13.43
N GLY A 197 0.58 32.48 14.51
CA GLY A 197 -0.29 32.98 15.57
C GLY A 197 -1.75 33.30 15.22
N HIS A 198 -2.66 32.45 15.70
CA HIS A 198 -3.94 32.95 16.21
C HIS A 198 -3.68 33.55 17.60
N GLY A 199 -3.48 34.86 17.64
CA GLY A 199 -3.35 35.64 18.85
C GLY A 199 -4.28 36.85 18.83
N GLY A 200 -5.36 36.76 19.61
CA GLY A 200 -6.01 37.89 20.28
C GLY A 200 -7.09 38.65 19.51
N GLY A 201 -8.27 38.73 20.12
CA GLY A 201 -9.41 39.58 19.74
C GLY A 201 -10.71 39.06 20.31
#